data_AF-A0A7M5UTU7-F1
#
_entry.id   AF-A0A7M5UTU7-F1
#
_cell.length_a   1.000
_cell.length_b   1.000
_cell.length_c   1.000
_cell.angle_alpha   90.00
_cell.angle_beta   90.00
_cell.angle_gamma   90.00
#
_symmetry.space_group_name_H-M   'P 1'
#
loop_
_entity.id
_entity.type
_entity.pdbx_description
1 polymer ?
#
loop_
_entity_poly.entity_id
_entity_poly.type
_entity_poly.pdbx_seq_one_letter_code
_entity_poly.pdbx_strand_id
1 'polypeptide(L)'
;MSNNKKKNNASLMHKEQEFKDLNAALEEKTASLINDVESVLRGQELFFNDLHSTEKDLSDMSLGTQSIDGTEANTTEDSLRKPPAKKKLSVKKRPLSGPVTGAKKREMKQNGRPKTSINTIHGKETSPLNLVSDRAAFADRINTLEMEAADDLYTPSHLNEGVLPEAANELSSDATIRFLKAKLRVMQEELENVANECRQKASKVTELQSEMKESNMQQTNLLKKNEQLQKTIEKQKKLQTDLQTKNSDLESDVTSLKKELDGTKRSNKQSSANRNTLEVRLNRALEEVEKYKQALKKSKESTKAVNDTDRKCLDQLQNENKRLESQKNDLMIAFKKQLKLIDILKRQKMHIEAAKMLEFTEEEFIRALDWNNTT
;
A
#
# COMPACT_ATOMS: atom_id res chain seq x y z
N MET A 1 -43.05 -23.56 -24.81
CA MET A 1 -42.43 -22.99 -23.58
C MET A 1 -41.31 -23.84 -22.96
N SER A 2 -41.23 -25.15 -23.22
CA SER A 2 -40.20 -26.03 -22.62
C SER A 2 -38.75 -25.74 -23.08
N ASN A 3 -38.54 -25.37 -24.34
CA ASN A 3 -37.19 -25.11 -24.89
C ASN A 3 -36.49 -23.86 -24.34
N ASN A 4 -37.23 -22.81 -23.98
CA ASN A 4 -36.63 -21.58 -23.42
C ASN A 4 -36.15 -21.77 -21.97
N LYS A 5 -36.87 -22.56 -21.16
CA LYS A 5 -36.41 -22.93 -19.82
C LYS A 5 -35.16 -23.79 -19.85
N LYS A 6 -35.06 -24.74 -20.80
CA LYS A 6 -33.85 -25.56 -20.99
C LYS A 6 -32.64 -24.72 -21.41
N LYS A 7 -32.80 -23.76 -22.34
CA LYS A 7 -31.72 -22.83 -22.73
C LYS A 7 -31.27 -21.93 -21.57
N ASN A 8 -32.20 -21.40 -20.78
CA ASN A 8 -31.85 -20.55 -19.64
C ASN A 8 -31.13 -21.34 -18.54
N ASN A 9 -31.55 -22.58 -18.25
CA ASN A 9 -30.83 -23.43 -17.30
C ASN A 9 -29.43 -23.81 -17.81
N ALA A 10 -29.27 -24.12 -19.10
CA ALA A 10 -27.94 -24.39 -19.67
C ALA A 10 -27.01 -23.17 -19.57
N SER A 11 -27.55 -21.96 -19.81
CA SER A 11 -26.79 -20.71 -19.64
C SER A 11 -26.45 -20.41 -18.18
N LEU A 12 -27.32 -20.76 -17.24
CA LEU A 12 -27.07 -20.61 -15.80
C LEU A 12 -25.97 -21.56 -15.32
N MET A 13 -26.02 -22.82 -15.75
CA MET A 13 -25.00 -23.83 -15.45
C MET A 13 -23.63 -23.44 -16.01
N HIS A 14 -23.59 -22.87 -17.22
CA HIS A 14 -22.34 -22.38 -17.80
C HIS A 14 -21.72 -21.24 -16.98
N LYS A 15 -22.55 -20.27 -16.55
CA LYS A 15 -22.09 -19.18 -15.67
C LYS A 15 -21.64 -19.69 -14.30
N GLU A 16 -22.34 -20.66 -13.74
CA GLU A 16 -21.95 -21.28 -12.48
C GLU A 16 -20.58 -21.96 -12.61
N GLN A 17 -20.32 -22.64 -13.73
CA GLN A 17 -19.03 -23.25 -14.00
C GLN A 17 -17.92 -22.19 -14.16
N GLU A 18 -18.17 -21.11 -14.93
CA GLU A 18 -17.22 -20.00 -15.06
C GLU A 18 -16.89 -19.36 -13.70
N PHE A 19 -17.88 -19.19 -12.82
CA PHE A 19 -17.63 -18.67 -11.46
C PHE A 19 -16.82 -19.62 -10.59
N LYS A 20 -17.04 -20.94 -10.73
CA LYS A 20 -16.23 -21.95 -10.02
C LYS A 20 -14.78 -21.93 -10.50
N ASP A 21 -14.55 -21.85 -11.81
CA ASP A 21 -13.21 -21.80 -12.38
C ASP A 21 -12.48 -20.50 -12.00
N LEU A 22 -13.21 -19.37 -11.99
CA LEU A 22 -12.66 -18.09 -11.54
C LEU A 22 -12.31 -18.09 -10.05
N ASN A 23 -13.16 -18.70 -9.20
CA ASN A 23 -12.86 -18.85 -7.77
C ASN A 23 -11.65 -19.76 -7.55
N ALA A 24 -11.54 -20.87 -8.28
CA ALA A 24 -10.37 -21.75 -8.21
C ALA A 24 -9.08 -21.01 -8.59
N ALA A 25 -9.11 -20.20 -9.65
CA ALA A 25 -7.97 -19.37 -10.04
C ALA A 25 -7.62 -18.28 -9.00
N LEU A 26 -8.63 -17.73 -8.32
CA LEU A 26 -8.41 -16.78 -7.21
C LEU A 26 -7.78 -17.46 -5.99
N GLU A 27 -8.23 -18.68 -5.66
CA GLU A 27 -7.66 -19.49 -4.58
C GLU A 27 -6.21 -19.86 -4.89
N GLU A 28 -5.91 -20.29 -6.12
CA GLU A 28 -4.53 -20.60 -6.55
C GLU A 28 -3.63 -19.36 -6.47
N LYS A 29 -4.11 -18.20 -6.93
CA LYS A 29 -3.35 -16.94 -6.84
C LYS A 29 -3.13 -16.49 -5.40
N THR A 30 -4.11 -16.74 -4.53
CA THR A 30 -3.99 -16.45 -3.08
C THR A 30 -2.97 -17.39 -2.43
N ALA A 31 -2.99 -18.68 -2.77
CA ALA A 31 -2.01 -19.65 -2.30
C ALA A 31 -0.60 -19.32 -2.77
N SER A 32 -0.42 -18.91 -4.04
CA SER A 32 0.88 -18.45 -4.56
C SER A 32 1.38 -17.22 -3.81
N LEU A 33 0.52 -16.23 -3.56
CA LEU A 33 0.90 -15.02 -2.83
C LEU A 33 1.28 -15.33 -1.37
N ILE A 34 0.57 -16.26 -0.72
CA ILE A 34 0.91 -16.72 0.63
C ILE A 34 2.28 -17.42 0.63
N ASN A 35 2.53 -18.32 -0.33
CA ASN A 35 3.83 -18.99 -0.45
C ASN A 35 4.97 -18.00 -0.71
N ASP A 36 4.76 -16.97 -1.53
CA ASP A 36 5.75 -15.91 -1.77
C ASP A 36 6.03 -15.11 -0.49
N VAL A 37 4.99 -14.76 0.27
CA VAL A 37 5.12 -14.09 1.57
C VAL A 37 5.86 -14.98 2.56
N GLU A 38 5.53 -16.27 2.65
CA GLU A 38 6.22 -17.24 3.49
C GLU A 38 7.69 -17.41 3.09
N SER A 39 8.00 -17.41 1.79
CA SER A 39 9.38 -17.46 1.29
C SER A 39 10.18 -16.23 1.71
N VAL A 40 9.59 -15.03 1.62
CA VAL A 40 10.21 -13.78 2.07
C VAL A 40 10.40 -13.76 3.58
N LEU A 41 9.39 -14.20 4.35
CA LEU A 41 9.48 -14.28 5.81
C LEU A 41 10.54 -15.28 6.24
N ARG A 42 10.61 -16.46 5.60
CA ARG A 42 11.64 -17.46 5.87
C ARG A 42 13.03 -16.93 5.48
N GLY A 43 13.16 -16.17 4.39
CA GLY A 43 14.40 -15.50 4.02
C GLY A 43 14.84 -14.45 5.05
N GLN A 44 13.90 -13.67 5.57
CA GLN A 44 14.16 -12.71 6.65
C GLN A 44 14.52 -13.42 7.96
N GLU A 45 13.83 -14.51 8.32
CA GLU A 45 14.11 -15.30 9.51
C GLU A 45 15.49 -15.95 9.46
N LEU A 46 15.90 -16.47 8.29
CA LEU A 46 17.26 -16.95 8.08
C LEU A 46 18.29 -15.82 8.20
N PHE A 47 18.00 -14.62 7.68
CA PHE A 47 18.87 -13.46 7.81
C PHE A 47 19.00 -12.97 9.27
N PHE A 48 17.91 -12.98 10.03
CA PHE A 48 17.92 -12.63 11.46
C PHE A 48 18.61 -13.70 12.32
N ASN A 49 18.44 -14.98 11.98
CA ASN A 49 19.13 -16.06 12.68
C ASN A 49 20.64 -16.05 12.40
N ASP A 50 21.08 -15.69 11.20
CA ASP A 50 22.50 -15.54 10.86
C ASP A 50 23.14 -14.34 11.58
N LEU A 51 22.35 -13.26 11.76
CA LEU A 51 22.73 -12.11 12.60
C LEU A 51 22.85 -12.49 14.08
N HIS A 52 21.93 -13.29 14.61
CA HIS A 52 22.00 -13.76 16.00
C HIS A 52 23.08 -14.81 16.22
N SER A 53 23.44 -15.62 15.22
CA SER A 53 24.60 -16.50 15.28
C SER A 53 25.92 -15.73 15.33
N THR A 54 26.03 -14.59 14.63
CA THR A 54 27.19 -13.70 14.72
C THR A 54 27.24 -12.86 15.99
N GLU A 55 26.09 -12.60 16.62
CA GLU A 55 25.99 -11.90 17.91
C GLU A 55 26.33 -12.82 19.10
N LYS A 56 26.05 -14.12 18.98
CA LYS A 56 26.36 -15.12 20.02
C LYS A 56 27.87 -15.27 20.25
N ASP A 57 28.70 -15.13 19.21
CA ASP A 57 30.16 -15.15 19.31
C ASP A 57 30.77 -13.87 19.93
N LEU A 58 29.99 -12.81 20.13
CA LEU A 58 30.44 -11.54 20.74
C LEU A 58 29.97 -11.33 22.19
N SER A 59 29.09 -12.21 22.70
CA SER A 59 28.47 -12.08 24.01
C SER A 59 29.24 -12.70 25.20
N ASP A 60 30.43 -13.27 24.97
CA ASP A 60 31.25 -13.89 26.04
C ASP A 60 32.26 -12.93 26.71
N MET A 61 32.13 -11.62 26.51
CA MET A 61 33.10 -10.62 27.01
C MET A 61 32.49 -9.34 27.59
N SER A 62 31.37 -9.40 28.33
CA SER A 62 31.10 -8.40 29.37
C SER A 62 30.01 -8.80 30.35
N LEU A 63 30.37 -8.81 31.63
CA LEU A 63 29.47 -8.92 32.78
C LEU A 63 28.45 -7.78 32.85
N GLY A 64 27.27 -8.14 33.34
CA GLY A 64 26.45 -7.32 34.23
C GLY A 64 25.36 -6.50 33.54
N THR A 65 24.09 -6.90 33.72
CA THR A 65 23.09 -6.14 34.50
C THR A 65 21.79 -6.93 34.59
N GLN A 66 21.50 -7.40 35.81
CA GLN A 66 20.20 -7.61 36.47
C GLN A 66 19.01 -8.21 35.71
N SER A 67 18.76 -9.47 36.06
CA SER A 67 17.47 -10.12 36.31
C SER A 67 16.34 -9.19 36.78
N ILE A 68 15.18 -9.23 36.10
CA ILE A 68 13.84 -9.33 36.74
C ILE A 68 12.92 -10.17 35.83
N ASP A 69 12.56 -11.36 36.32
CA ASP A 69 11.24 -12.02 36.35
C ASP A 69 10.13 -11.42 35.43
N GLY A 70 9.43 -12.15 34.57
CA GLY A 70 8.81 -13.45 34.77
C GLY A 70 7.36 -13.28 35.24
N THR A 71 6.38 -13.17 34.32
CA THR A 71 5.03 -13.74 34.51
C THR A 71 4.15 -13.72 33.25
N GLU A 72 3.47 -14.85 33.07
CA GLU A 72 2.61 -15.24 31.96
C GLU A 72 1.20 -14.64 32.02
N ALA A 73 0.52 -14.83 30.89
CA ALA A 73 -0.87 -14.55 30.52
C ALA A 73 -1.95 -14.63 31.61
N ASN A 74 -2.98 -13.78 31.48
CA ASN A 74 -4.35 -14.29 31.36
C ASN A 74 -5.36 -13.27 30.79
N THR A 75 -6.19 -13.78 29.89
CA THR A 75 -7.43 -13.22 29.34
C THR A 75 -8.56 -13.18 30.37
N THR A 76 -9.42 -12.15 30.36
CA THR A 76 -10.89 -12.26 30.48
C THR A 76 -11.59 -10.91 30.36
N GLU A 77 -12.84 -10.96 29.92
CA GLU A 77 -13.69 -9.88 29.41
C GLU A 77 -14.44 -9.05 30.49
N ASP A 78 -14.92 -7.89 30.02
CA ASP A 78 -16.30 -7.37 30.16
C ASP A 78 -16.63 -6.19 31.11
N SER A 79 -17.08 -5.11 30.45
CA SER A 79 -18.25 -4.27 30.73
C SER A 79 -18.39 -3.34 31.96
N LEU A 80 -18.34 -2.01 31.71
CA LEU A 80 -19.47 -1.04 31.68
C LEU A 80 -19.21 0.37 32.30
N ARG A 81 -19.40 1.39 31.44
CA ARG A 81 -20.06 2.73 31.63
C ARG A 81 -19.35 3.93 32.34
N LYS A 82 -18.83 4.87 31.51
CA LYS A 82 -19.24 6.30 31.21
C LYS A 82 -19.67 7.27 32.37
N PRO A 83 -19.57 8.64 32.28
CA PRO A 83 -19.43 9.52 31.09
C PRO A 83 -18.51 10.80 31.32
N PRO A 84 -18.67 11.99 30.68
CA PRO A 84 -17.62 12.55 29.80
C PRO A 84 -17.12 13.98 30.15
N ALA A 85 -15.87 14.31 29.77
CA ALA A 85 -15.35 15.68 29.87
C ALA A 85 -15.12 16.34 28.50
N LYS A 86 -16.01 17.29 28.21
CA LYS A 86 -15.84 18.61 27.55
C LYS A 86 -14.98 18.73 26.27
N LYS A 87 -15.71 19.03 25.21
CA LYS A 87 -15.32 19.71 23.96
C LYS A 87 -14.32 20.87 24.17
N LYS A 88 -13.29 20.94 23.32
CA LYS A 88 -12.79 22.22 22.78
C LYS A 88 -12.60 22.11 21.27
N LEU A 89 -13.24 23.05 20.60
CA LEU A 89 -13.16 23.29 19.17
C LEU A 89 -11.86 24.03 18.83
N SER A 90 -11.37 23.65 17.65
CA SER A 90 -10.49 24.33 16.69
C SER A 90 -10.57 25.87 16.60
N VAL A 91 -9.49 26.54 16.19
CA VAL A 91 -9.21 27.04 14.81
C VAL A 91 -8.06 28.07 14.85
N LYS A 92 -7.26 28.08 13.76
CA LYS A 92 -6.30 29.08 13.20
C LYS A 92 -4.85 28.55 13.27
N LYS A 93 -4.11 28.40 12.17
CA LYS A 93 -3.99 29.26 10.98
C LYS A 93 -3.63 28.45 9.71
N ARG A 94 -4.17 28.89 8.56
CA ARG A 94 -3.65 28.61 7.21
C ARG A 94 -2.43 29.52 6.92
N PRO A 95 -1.48 29.12 6.07
CA PRO A 95 -0.52 30.03 5.46
C PRO A 95 -1.13 30.67 4.20
N LEU A 96 -0.82 31.96 4.00
CA LEU A 96 -1.09 32.71 2.78
C LEU A 96 0.17 32.72 1.91
N SER A 97 -0.07 32.47 0.64
CA SER A 97 0.80 32.61 -0.53
C SER A 97 1.19 34.05 -0.82
N GLY A 98 2.37 34.26 -1.40
CA GLY A 98 2.59 35.29 -2.42
C GLY A 98 3.95 36.01 -2.37
N PRO A 99 4.55 36.37 -3.52
CA PRO A 99 6.00 36.54 -3.71
C PRO A 99 6.43 38.01 -3.89
N VAL A 100 7.74 38.20 -4.15
CA VAL A 100 8.35 39.21 -5.05
C VAL A 100 9.51 40.04 -4.43
N THR A 101 10.71 39.65 -4.87
CA THR A 101 11.90 40.43 -5.30
C THR A 101 12.59 41.46 -4.41
N GLY A 102 13.92 41.35 -4.34
CA GLY A 102 14.81 42.43 -3.96
C GLY A 102 16.28 42.00 -4.01
N ALA A 103 16.85 41.94 -5.21
CA ALA A 103 18.25 41.62 -5.45
C ALA A 103 19.20 42.61 -4.77
N LYS A 104 20.32 42.12 -4.22
CA LYS A 104 21.63 42.79 -4.29
C LYS A 104 22.76 41.77 -4.09
N LYS A 105 23.60 41.69 -5.12
CA LYS A 105 24.88 40.97 -5.20
C LYS A 105 25.82 41.40 -4.08
N ARG A 106 26.61 40.47 -3.54
CA ARG A 106 28.04 40.68 -3.22
C ARG A 106 28.75 39.35 -2.92
N GLU A 107 29.55 38.96 -3.91
CA GLU A 107 30.88 38.33 -3.85
C GLU A 107 31.22 37.37 -2.70
N MET A 108 31.40 36.10 -3.08
CA MET A 108 32.18 35.10 -2.35
C MET A 108 33.65 35.56 -2.23
N LYS A 109 34.14 35.70 -0.99
CA LYS A 109 35.55 35.53 -0.68
C LYS A 109 35.69 34.29 0.19
N GLN A 110 36.28 33.25 -0.38
CA GLN A 110 36.85 32.12 0.34
C GLN A 110 38.13 32.61 1.02
N ASN A 111 38.12 32.72 2.34
CA ASN A 111 39.32 32.67 3.17
C ASN A 111 39.18 31.35 3.95
N GLY A 112 39.95 30.30 3.65
CA GLY A 112 41.41 30.32 3.67
C GLY A 112 41.89 30.17 5.11
N ARG A 113 41.50 29.06 5.76
CA ARG A 113 41.96 28.71 7.12
C ARG A 113 43.45 28.31 7.01
N PRO A 114 44.37 28.98 7.72
CA PRO A 114 45.79 28.69 7.58
C PRO A 114 46.10 27.31 8.18
N LYS A 115 46.63 26.42 7.34
CA LYS A 115 47.33 25.23 7.78
C LYS A 115 48.63 25.70 8.45
N THR A 116 48.71 25.57 9.77
CA THR A 116 49.99 25.64 10.49
C THR A 116 50.80 24.42 10.09
N SER A 117 51.77 24.63 9.20
CA SER A 117 52.79 23.66 8.85
C SER A 117 53.62 23.38 10.09
N ILE A 118 53.59 22.13 10.53
CA ILE A 118 54.54 21.56 11.46
C ILE A 118 55.92 21.72 10.81
N ASN A 119 56.77 22.57 11.38
CA ASN A 119 58.20 22.59 11.10
C ASN A 119 58.80 21.32 11.71
N THR A 120 58.69 20.21 10.99
CA THR A 120 59.62 19.10 11.11
C THR A 120 60.91 19.57 10.45
N ILE A 121 61.84 20.11 11.24
CA ILE A 121 63.24 20.24 10.82
C ILE A 121 63.72 18.80 10.62
N HIS A 122 63.62 18.34 9.39
CA HIS A 122 64.34 17.19 8.90
C HIS A 122 65.82 17.43 9.20
N GLY A 123 66.43 16.44 9.84
CA GLY A 123 67.87 16.33 9.92
C GLY A 123 68.44 16.59 8.53
N LYS A 124 69.40 17.51 8.48
CA LYS A 124 70.21 17.76 7.30
C LYS A 124 70.84 16.41 6.95
N GLU A 125 70.24 15.71 5.98
CA GLU A 125 70.94 14.71 5.20
C GLU A 125 72.09 15.46 4.55
N THR A 126 73.27 15.30 5.16
CA THR A 126 74.52 15.72 4.59
C THR A 126 74.68 14.91 3.30
N SER A 127 74.44 15.57 2.17
CA SER A 127 74.73 14.99 0.86
C SER A 127 76.16 14.44 0.90
N PRO A 128 76.43 13.22 0.40
CA PRO A 128 77.74 12.58 0.50
C PRO A 128 78.87 13.38 -0.18
N LEU A 129 78.53 14.39 -1.00
CA LEU A 129 79.48 15.37 -1.55
C LEU A 129 80.06 16.37 -0.53
N ASN A 130 79.35 16.71 0.55
CA ASN A 130 79.85 17.67 1.55
C ASN A 130 80.80 17.04 2.57
N LEU A 131 80.66 15.73 2.88
CA LEU A 131 81.61 15.06 3.76
C LEU A 131 83.01 14.96 3.15
N VAL A 132 83.13 14.87 1.82
CA VAL A 132 84.42 14.83 1.13
C VAL A 132 85.10 16.20 1.20
N SER A 133 84.35 17.29 1.00
CA SER A 133 84.87 18.65 1.10
C SER A 133 85.25 19.03 2.53
N ASP A 134 84.43 18.64 3.52
CA ASP A 134 84.73 18.87 4.94
C ASP A 134 85.91 18.02 5.42
N ARG A 135 86.05 16.79 4.91
CA ARG A 135 87.20 15.92 5.21
C ARG A 135 88.48 16.39 4.51
N ALA A 136 88.39 16.95 3.30
CA ALA A 136 89.52 17.57 2.62
C ALA A 136 89.99 18.83 3.36
N ALA A 137 89.06 19.71 3.75
CA ALA A 137 89.38 20.88 4.55
C ALA A 137 89.97 20.53 5.94
N PHE A 138 89.52 19.43 6.53
CA PHE A 138 90.09 18.91 7.77
C PHE A 138 91.49 18.31 7.57
N ALA A 139 91.72 17.59 6.47
CA ALA A 139 93.03 17.06 6.11
C ALA A 139 94.04 18.19 5.83
N ASP A 140 93.64 19.24 5.11
CA ASP A 140 94.48 20.42 4.88
C ASP A 140 94.83 21.10 6.20
N ARG A 141 93.87 21.18 7.14
CA ARG A 141 94.10 21.75 8.47
C ARG A 141 95.06 20.93 9.32
N ILE A 142 94.98 19.59 9.25
CA ILE A 142 95.96 18.69 9.88
C ILE A 142 97.34 18.91 9.26
N ASN A 143 97.45 18.99 7.94
CA ASN A 143 98.73 19.18 7.26
C ASN A 143 99.39 20.53 7.63
N THR A 144 98.59 21.61 7.79
CA THR A 144 99.11 22.88 8.33
C THR A 144 99.56 22.77 9.78
N LEU A 145 98.86 22.02 10.63
CA LEU A 145 99.24 21.83 12.02
C LEU A 145 100.49 20.94 12.14
N GLU A 146 100.64 19.94 11.27
CA GLU A 146 101.84 19.10 11.19
C GLU A 146 103.04 19.90 10.64
N MET A 147 102.83 20.83 9.70
CA MET A 147 103.85 21.79 9.26
C MET A 147 104.23 22.80 10.36
N GLU A 148 103.26 23.32 11.13
CA GLU A 148 103.53 24.19 12.29
C GLU A 148 104.24 23.44 13.43
N ALA A 149 104.00 22.14 13.59
CA ALA A 149 104.67 21.31 14.59
C ALA A 149 106.05 20.79 14.15
N ALA A 150 106.31 20.72 12.84
CA ALA A 150 107.60 20.33 12.27
C ALA A 150 108.61 21.48 12.17
N ASP A 151 108.16 22.73 12.34
CA ASP A 151 109.03 23.87 12.56
C ASP A 151 109.53 23.80 14.01
N ASP A 152 110.77 23.33 14.17
CA ASP A 152 111.42 22.86 15.40
C ASP A 152 111.77 24.00 16.38
N LEU A 153 110.90 25.00 16.51
CA LEU A 153 110.99 26.13 17.43
C LEU A 153 109.77 26.22 18.35
N TYR A 154 109.37 25.09 18.94
CA TYR A 154 108.54 25.08 20.14
C TYR A 154 109.43 25.28 21.37
N THR A 155 109.83 26.53 21.63
CA THR A 155 110.22 26.94 22.98
C THR A 155 108.95 27.08 23.82
N PRO A 156 108.77 26.32 24.91
CA PRO A 156 107.70 26.59 25.87
C PRO A 156 108.07 27.84 26.68
N SER A 157 107.95 29.02 26.05
CA SER A 157 108.08 30.31 26.71
C SER A 157 106.79 30.68 27.43
N HIS A 158 106.39 29.84 28.38
CA HIS A 158 105.59 30.17 29.57
C HIS A 158 105.15 28.84 30.19
N LEU A 159 105.93 28.32 31.14
CA LEU A 159 105.31 27.57 32.23
C LEU A 159 104.41 28.59 32.93
N ASN A 160 103.12 28.53 32.61
CA ASN A 160 102.14 29.48 33.10
C ASN A 160 102.14 29.44 34.63
N GLU A 161 102.68 30.49 35.22
CA GLU A 161 102.66 30.88 36.63
C GLU A 161 101.20 30.99 37.11
N GLY A 162 100.58 29.85 37.39
CA GLY A 162 99.16 29.79 37.72
C GLY A 162 98.58 28.38 37.85
N VAL A 163 99.38 27.33 37.62
CA VAL A 163 98.94 25.94 37.83
C VAL A 163 98.84 25.59 39.32
N LEU A 164 99.64 26.26 40.16
CA LEU A 164 99.78 26.02 41.59
C LEU A 164 99.23 27.23 42.39
N PRO A 165 98.48 27.00 43.49
CA PRO A 165 98.13 28.07 44.43
C PRO A 165 99.41 28.66 45.02
N GLU A 166 99.40 29.96 45.34
CA GLU A 166 100.57 30.70 45.86
C GLU A 166 101.24 30.02 47.09
N ALA A 167 100.46 29.28 47.89
CA ALA A 167 100.93 28.46 49.02
C ALA A 167 101.76 27.21 48.64
N ALA A 168 101.80 26.82 47.35
CA ALA A 168 102.53 25.65 46.87
C ALA A 168 103.91 26.00 46.27
N ASN A 169 104.27 27.28 46.21
CA ASN A 169 105.59 27.75 45.78
C ASN A 169 106.69 27.51 46.84
N GLU A 170 106.33 27.24 48.11
CA GLU A 170 107.26 26.92 49.21
C GLU A 170 107.36 25.41 49.51
N LEU A 171 106.69 24.56 48.73
CA LEU A 171 106.69 23.10 48.90
C LEU A 171 107.90 22.44 48.21
N SER A 172 108.47 21.39 48.82
CA SER A 172 109.54 20.60 48.19
C SER A 172 109.04 19.91 46.91
N SER A 173 109.93 19.58 45.98
CA SER A 173 109.56 18.97 44.68
C SER A 173 108.69 17.72 44.80
N ASP A 174 108.89 16.88 45.84
CA ASP A 174 108.03 15.72 46.13
C ASP A 174 106.61 16.12 46.55
N ALA A 175 106.45 17.20 47.32
CA ALA A 175 105.16 17.70 47.77
C ALA A 175 104.34 18.34 46.63
N THR A 176 105.01 19.05 45.71
CA THR A 176 104.40 19.61 44.50
C THR A 176 103.94 18.52 43.53
N ILE A 177 104.72 17.44 43.36
CA ILE A 177 104.33 16.27 42.55
C ILE A 177 103.10 15.56 43.15
N ARG A 178 103.02 15.44 44.48
CA ARG A 178 101.85 14.86 45.16
C ARG A 178 100.59 15.71 44.96
N PHE A 179 100.70 17.04 45.07
CA PHE A 179 99.59 17.96 44.82
C PHE A 179 99.10 17.88 43.36
N LEU A 180 100.00 17.91 42.38
CA LEU A 180 99.63 17.80 40.96
C LEU A 180 98.99 16.45 40.64
N LYS A 181 99.47 15.34 41.21
CA LYS A 181 98.81 14.03 41.09
C LYS A 181 97.41 14.00 41.70
N ALA A 182 97.22 14.67 42.85
CA ALA A 182 95.91 14.80 43.48
C ALA A 182 94.95 15.64 42.61
N LYS A 183 95.41 16.78 42.08
CA LYS A 183 94.63 17.62 41.16
C LYS A 183 94.29 16.89 39.85
N LEU A 184 95.22 16.12 39.32
CA LEU A 184 95.00 15.30 38.11
C LEU A 184 93.97 14.19 38.39
N ARG A 185 94.01 13.53 39.55
CA ARG A 185 92.96 12.58 39.96
C ARG A 185 91.59 13.25 40.10
N VAL A 186 91.51 14.40 40.77
CA VAL A 186 90.26 15.16 40.90
C VAL A 186 89.72 15.55 39.53
N MET A 187 90.57 16.06 38.64
CA MET A 187 90.17 16.38 37.26
C MET A 187 89.74 15.14 36.46
N GLN A 188 90.40 13.98 36.65
CA GLN A 188 90.00 12.72 36.02
C GLN A 188 88.65 12.25 36.54
N GLU A 189 88.40 12.35 37.85
CA GLU A 189 87.12 12.00 38.48
C GLU A 189 86.01 12.96 38.02
N GLU A 190 86.28 14.26 37.89
CA GLU A 190 85.35 15.23 37.31
C GLU A 190 85.05 14.94 35.83
N LEU A 191 86.07 14.60 35.03
CA LEU A 191 85.89 14.19 33.63
C LEU A 191 85.05 12.91 33.52
N GLU A 192 85.29 11.93 34.39
CA GLU A 192 84.54 10.68 34.42
C GLU A 192 83.10 10.91 34.90
N ASN A 193 82.88 11.78 35.89
CA ASN A 193 81.55 12.20 36.31
C ASN A 193 80.78 12.91 35.19
N VAL A 194 81.41 13.88 34.50
CA VAL A 194 80.79 14.55 33.34
C VAL A 194 80.53 13.57 32.21
N ALA A 195 81.45 12.64 31.93
CA ALA A 195 81.26 11.61 30.92
C ALA A 195 80.10 10.65 31.28
N ASN A 196 79.95 10.30 32.56
CA ASN A 196 78.84 9.48 33.05
C ASN A 196 77.51 10.24 32.97
N GLU A 197 77.49 11.53 33.32
CA GLU A 197 76.31 12.39 33.16
C GLU A 197 75.93 12.55 31.68
N CYS A 198 76.90 12.72 30.79
CA CYS A 198 76.69 12.72 29.34
C CYS A 198 76.10 11.39 28.84
N ARG A 199 76.61 10.25 29.32
CA ARG A 199 76.06 8.92 28.98
C ARG A 199 74.63 8.75 29.50
N GLN A 200 74.33 9.17 30.73
CA GLN A 200 72.97 9.13 31.27
C GLN A 200 72.01 10.02 30.47
N LYS A 201 72.42 11.27 30.17
CA LYS A 201 71.62 12.18 29.34
C LYS A 201 71.40 11.60 27.95
N ALA A 202 72.41 11.00 27.32
CA ALA A 202 72.26 10.33 26.04
C ALA A 202 71.26 9.17 26.11
N SER A 203 71.33 8.32 27.13
CA SER A 203 70.34 7.25 27.37
C SER A 203 68.93 7.81 27.52
N LYS A 204 68.75 8.86 28.34
CA LYS A 204 67.44 9.49 28.53
C LYS A 204 66.89 10.12 27.26
N VAL A 205 67.74 10.74 26.43
CA VAL A 205 67.35 11.27 25.12
C VAL A 205 66.87 10.14 24.20
N THR A 206 67.57 8.99 24.17
CA THR A 206 67.12 7.85 23.37
C THR A 206 65.79 7.27 23.84
N GLU A 207 65.56 7.18 25.16
CA GLU A 207 64.28 6.76 25.73
C GLU A 207 63.15 7.72 25.34
N LEU A 208 63.33 9.02 25.57
CA LEU A 208 62.32 10.04 25.24
C LEU A 208 62.04 10.08 23.72
N GLN A 209 63.04 9.85 22.88
CA GLN A 209 62.83 9.73 21.43
C GLN A 209 62.00 8.49 21.06
N SER A 210 62.18 7.37 21.76
CA SER A 210 61.37 6.17 21.55
C SER A 210 59.92 6.40 21.97
N GLU A 211 59.70 6.97 23.16
CA GLU A 211 58.37 7.33 23.66
C GLU A 211 57.67 8.34 22.73
N MET A 212 58.39 9.35 22.24
CA MET A 212 57.86 10.33 21.29
C MET A 212 57.42 9.66 19.97
N LYS A 213 58.19 8.69 19.46
CA LYS A 213 57.84 7.93 18.25
C LYS A 213 56.60 7.07 18.48
N GLU A 214 56.54 6.35 19.60
CA GLU A 214 55.40 5.52 19.95
C GLU A 214 54.12 6.36 20.12
N SER A 215 54.21 7.48 20.84
CA SER A 215 53.11 8.42 21.01
C SER A 215 52.64 9.01 19.67
N ASN A 216 53.57 9.41 18.78
CA ASN A 216 53.23 9.90 17.44
C ASN A 216 52.51 8.82 16.60
N MET A 217 52.93 7.56 16.69
CA MET A 217 52.30 6.44 15.98
C MET A 217 50.89 6.18 16.53
N GLN A 218 50.71 6.23 17.85
CA GLN A 218 49.40 6.12 18.48
C GLN A 218 48.48 7.28 18.04
N GLN A 219 48.98 8.51 18.02
CA GLN A 219 48.23 9.68 17.55
C GLN A 219 47.79 9.51 16.09
N THR A 220 48.65 9.03 15.20
CA THR A 220 48.28 8.79 13.80
C THR A 220 47.24 7.69 13.65
N ASN A 221 47.32 6.62 14.44
CA ASN A 221 46.32 5.55 14.45
C ASN A 221 44.95 6.04 14.96
N LEU A 222 44.93 6.83 16.03
CA LEU A 222 43.72 7.45 16.55
C LEU A 222 43.08 8.41 15.54
N LEU A 223 43.89 9.21 14.84
CA LEU A 223 43.39 10.10 13.78
C LEU A 223 42.72 9.32 12.65
N LYS A 224 43.34 8.23 12.17
CA LYS A 224 42.75 7.34 11.15
C LYS A 224 41.44 6.73 11.63
N LYS A 225 41.39 6.24 12.88
CA LYS A 225 40.18 5.66 13.47
C LYS A 225 39.06 6.69 13.60
N ASN A 226 39.39 7.92 14.00
CA ASN A 226 38.44 9.02 14.09
C ASN A 226 37.87 9.38 12.71
N GLU A 227 38.72 9.47 11.69
CA GLU A 227 38.27 9.72 10.31
C GLU A 227 37.33 8.60 9.80
N GLN A 228 37.64 7.34 10.11
CA GLN A 228 36.79 6.20 9.76
C GLN A 228 35.44 6.25 10.49
N LEU A 229 35.44 6.54 11.79
CA LEU A 229 34.22 6.70 12.57
C LEU A 229 33.36 7.86 12.05
N GLN A 230 33.96 8.99 11.69
CA GLN A 230 33.26 10.12 11.07
C GLN A 230 32.57 9.71 9.76
N LYS A 231 33.26 9.00 8.87
CA LYS A 231 32.66 8.47 7.63
C LYS A 231 31.48 7.54 7.90
N THR A 232 31.56 6.69 8.93
CA THR A 232 30.46 5.80 9.32
C THR A 232 29.27 6.58 9.87
N ILE A 233 29.50 7.59 10.71
CA ILE A 233 28.45 8.46 11.25
C ILE A 233 27.73 9.21 10.13
N GLU A 234 28.46 9.74 9.15
CA GLU A 234 27.87 10.43 8.00
C GLU A 234 26.99 9.49 7.15
N LYS A 235 27.47 8.26 6.90
CA LYS A 235 26.69 7.23 6.20
C LYS A 235 25.41 6.87 6.96
N GLN A 236 25.51 6.65 8.27
CA GLN A 236 24.35 6.32 9.12
C GLN A 236 23.35 7.48 9.18
N LYS A 237 23.81 8.73 9.28
CA LYS A 237 22.94 9.92 9.24
C LYS A 237 22.18 10.00 7.91
N LYS A 238 22.85 9.76 6.78
CA LYS A 238 22.19 9.74 5.47
C LYS A 238 21.13 8.64 5.39
N LEU A 239 21.45 7.43 5.84
CA LEU A 239 20.48 6.33 5.88
C LEU A 239 19.28 6.65 6.78
N GLN A 240 19.53 7.28 7.93
CA GLN A 240 18.48 7.70 8.85
C GLN A 240 17.55 8.73 8.20
N THR A 241 18.09 9.74 7.49
CA THR A 241 17.25 10.72 6.79
C THR A 241 16.44 10.07 5.67
N ASP A 242 17.02 9.15 4.90
CA ASP A 242 16.34 8.46 3.80
C ASP A 242 15.20 7.56 4.32
N LEU A 243 15.42 6.86 5.44
CA LEU A 243 14.38 6.08 6.11
C LEU A 243 13.30 6.98 6.71
N GLN A 244 13.67 8.12 7.28
CA GLN A 244 12.71 9.07 7.84
C GLN A 244 11.81 9.68 6.76
N THR A 245 12.36 10.04 5.59
CA THR A 245 11.55 10.52 4.46
C THR A 245 10.63 9.42 3.95
N LYS A 246 11.14 8.19 3.79
CA LYS A 246 10.33 7.05 3.35
C LYS A 246 9.19 6.75 4.32
N ASN A 247 9.43 6.86 5.63
CA ASN A 247 8.39 6.67 6.64
C ASN A 247 7.32 7.78 6.56
N SER A 248 7.73 9.03 6.39
CA SER A 248 6.80 10.16 6.18
C SER A 248 5.94 9.97 4.92
N ASP A 249 6.51 9.47 3.83
CA ASP A 249 5.78 9.21 2.58
C ASP A 249 4.77 8.06 2.78
N LEU A 250 5.19 6.97 3.42
CA LEU A 250 4.29 5.85 3.76
C LEU A 250 3.15 6.28 4.69
N GLU A 251 3.43 7.13 5.68
CA GLU A 251 2.38 7.70 6.54
C GLU A 251 1.38 8.53 5.73
N SER A 252 1.86 9.35 4.79
CA SER A 252 1.01 10.10 3.87
C SER A 252 0.13 9.16 3.02
N ASP A 253 0.70 8.13 2.42
CA ASP A 253 -0.02 7.15 1.60
C ASP A 253 -1.07 6.41 2.43
N VAL A 254 -0.74 5.97 3.64
CA VAL A 254 -1.70 5.34 4.56
C VAL A 254 -2.87 6.28 4.86
N THR A 255 -2.61 7.57 5.07
CA THR A 255 -3.70 8.53 5.29
C THR A 255 -4.54 8.78 4.04
N SER A 256 -3.93 8.75 2.84
CA SER A 256 -4.65 8.88 1.57
C SER A 256 -5.53 7.67 1.30
N LEU A 257 -4.97 6.46 1.40
CA LEU A 257 -5.69 5.20 1.21
C LEU A 257 -6.85 5.04 2.20
N LYS A 258 -6.67 5.47 3.46
CA LYS A 258 -7.77 5.50 4.44
C LYS A 258 -8.92 6.42 4.00
N LYS A 259 -8.63 7.58 3.44
CA LYS A 259 -9.65 8.51 2.92
C LYS A 259 -10.36 7.93 1.69
N GLU A 260 -9.63 7.30 0.79
CA GLU A 260 -10.22 6.64 -0.39
C GLU A 260 -11.09 5.44 -0.02
N LEU A 261 -10.67 4.64 0.96
CA LEU A 261 -11.45 3.53 1.52
C LEU A 261 -12.77 4.04 2.11
N ASP A 262 -12.71 5.11 2.92
CA ASP A 262 -13.92 5.72 3.49
C ASP A 262 -14.82 6.32 2.41
N GLY A 263 -14.24 6.96 1.39
CA GLY A 263 -14.96 7.48 0.23
C GLY A 263 -15.71 6.37 -0.53
N THR A 264 -15.00 5.29 -0.83
CA THR A 264 -15.56 4.10 -1.51
C THR A 264 -16.65 3.45 -0.68
N LYS A 265 -16.44 3.31 0.64
CA LYS A 265 -17.44 2.73 1.55
C LYS A 265 -18.72 3.56 1.61
N ARG A 266 -18.62 4.90 1.60
CA ARG A 266 -19.79 5.79 1.53
C ARG A 266 -20.52 5.66 0.19
N SER A 267 -19.78 5.69 -0.92
CA SER A 267 -20.33 5.51 -2.27
C SER A 267 -21.06 4.16 -2.40
N ASN A 268 -20.46 3.08 -1.90
CA ASN A 268 -21.08 1.75 -1.92
C ASN A 268 -22.38 1.69 -1.10
N LYS A 269 -22.42 2.31 0.08
CA LYS A 269 -23.65 2.42 0.88
C LYS A 269 -24.75 3.18 0.14
N GLN A 270 -24.39 4.30 -0.51
CA GLN A 270 -25.35 5.09 -1.30
C GLN A 270 -25.85 4.29 -2.52
N SER A 271 -24.96 3.61 -3.24
CA SER A 271 -25.30 2.75 -4.37
C SER A 271 -26.23 1.61 -3.94
N SER A 272 -25.95 0.96 -2.81
CA SER A 272 -26.81 -0.09 -2.24
C SER A 272 -28.21 0.42 -1.87
N ALA A 273 -28.30 1.60 -1.24
CA ALA A 273 -29.60 2.22 -0.94
C ALA A 273 -30.39 2.59 -2.21
N ASN A 274 -29.71 3.11 -3.23
CA ASN A 274 -30.31 3.39 -4.54
C ASN A 274 -30.79 2.10 -5.21
N ARG A 275 -29.98 1.03 -5.17
CA ARG A 275 -30.34 -0.29 -5.70
C ARG A 275 -31.61 -0.82 -5.04
N ASN A 276 -31.70 -0.76 -3.71
CA ASN A 276 -32.89 -1.18 -2.97
C ASN A 276 -34.13 -0.36 -3.37
N THR A 277 -33.96 0.95 -3.58
CA THR A 277 -35.07 1.82 -4.02
C THR A 277 -35.55 1.44 -5.43
N LEU A 278 -34.62 1.16 -6.35
CA LEU A 278 -34.94 0.70 -7.70
C LEU A 278 -35.59 -0.69 -7.68
N GLU A 279 -35.15 -1.58 -6.80
CA GLU A 279 -35.71 -2.92 -6.62
C GLU A 279 -37.17 -2.87 -6.15
N VAL A 280 -37.49 -2.00 -5.19
CA VAL A 280 -38.89 -1.77 -4.75
C VAL A 280 -39.75 -1.23 -5.89
N ARG A 281 -39.24 -0.25 -6.66
CA ARG A 281 -39.98 0.30 -7.82
C ARG A 281 -40.19 -0.75 -8.90
N LEU A 282 -39.18 -1.58 -9.15
CA LEU A 282 -39.25 -2.68 -10.11
C LEU A 282 -40.31 -3.71 -9.69
N ASN A 283 -40.31 -4.13 -8.42
CA ASN A 283 -41.30 -5.07 -7.91
C ASN A 283 -42.72 -4.54 -8.03
N ARG A 284 -42.94 -3.26 -7.69
CA ARG A 284 -44.25 -2.62 -7.90
C ARG A 284 -44.67 -2.61 -9.37
N ALA A 285 -43.76 -2.28 -10.28
CA ALA A 285 -44.05 -2.31 -11.72
C ALA A 285 -44.37 -3.74 -12.20
N LEU A 286 -43.68 -4.75 -11.69
CA LEU A 286 -43.95 -6.16 -11.99
C LEU A 286 -45.33 -6.61 -11.47
N GLU A 287 -45.71 -6.20 -10.26
CA GLU A 287 -47.04 -6.45 -9.69
C GLU A 287 -48.14 -5.79 -10.53
N GLU A 288 -47.95 -4.54 -10.95
CA GLU A 288 -48.89 -3.83 -11.82
C GLU A 288 -49.04 -4.53 -13.18
N VAL A 289 -47.93 -4.96 -13.80
CA VAL A 289 -47.95 -5.74 -15.04
C VAL A 289 -48.72 -7.06 -14.86
N GLU A 290 -48.50 -7.77 -13.76
CA GLU A 290 -49.21 -9.02 -13.49
C GLU A 290 -50.71 -8.79 -13.25
N LYS A 291 -51.07 -7.71 -12.55
CA LYS A 291 -52.46 -7.29 -12.39
C LYS A 291 -53.13 -7.02 -13.73
N TYR A 292 -52.48 -6.28 -14.64
CA TYR A 292 -53.04 -6.00 -15.97
C TYR A 292 -53.16 -7.27 -16.83
N LYS A 293 -52.19 -8.19 -16.76
CA LYS A 293 -52.29 -9.49 -17.45
C LYS A 293 -53.48 -10.30 -16.95
N GLN A 294 -53.70 -10.35 -15.64
CA GLN A 294 -54.84 -11.06 -15.05
C GLN A 294 -56.17 -10.41 -15.43
N ALA A 295 -56.25 -9.08 -15.39
CA ALA A 295 -57.44 -8.34 -15.82
C ALA A 295 -57.75 -8.59 -17.30
N LEU A 296 -56.73 -8.58 -18.17
CA LEU A 296 -56.88 -8.88 -19.59
C LEU A 296 -57.34 -10.33 -19.82
N LYS A 297 -56.78 -11.30 -19.08
CA LYS A 297 -57.19 -12.70 -19.16
C LYS A 297 -58.66 -12.87 -18.77
N LYS A 298 -59.07 -12.30 -17.63
CA LYS A 298 -60.46 -12.32 -17.15
C LYS A 298 -61.41 -11.66 -18.15
N SER A 299 -61.04 -10.50 -18.70
CA SER A 299 -61.84 -9.83 -19.73
C SER A 299 -62.01 -10.70 -20.98
N LYS A 300 -60.95 -11.31 -21.49
CA LYS A 300 -61.03 -12.23 -22.64
C LYS A 300 -61.91 -13.45 -22.36
N GLU A 301 -61.81 -14.03 -21.18
CA GLU A 301 -62.66 -15.17 -20.77
C GLU A 301 -64.13 -14.76 -20.64
N SER A 302 -64.40 -13.59 -20.05
CA SER A 302 -65.74 -13.02 -19.95
C SER A 302 -66.34 -12.73 -21.33
N THR A 303 -65.61 -12.08 -22.24
CA THR A 303 -66.08 -11.82 -23.60
C THR A 303 -66.36 -13.13 -24.36
N LYS A 304 -65.52 -14.16 -24.21
CA LYS A 304 -65.78 -15.47 -24.79
C LYS A 304 -67.07 -16.09 -24.26
N ALA A 305 -67.26 -16.06 -22.93
CA ALA A 305 -68.47 -16.60 -22.31
C ALA A 305 -69.74 -15.87 -22.79
N VAL A 306 -69.72 -14.53 -22.87
CA VAL A 306 -70.84 -13.73 -23.39
C VAL A 306 -71.12 -14.06 -24.85
N ASN A 307 -70.09 -14.13 -25.71
CA ASN A 307 -70.28 -14.50 -27.11
C ASN A 307 -70.85 -15.91 -27.26
N ASP A 308 -70.43 -16.87 -26.43
CA ASP A 308 -70.97 -18.23 -26.43
C ASP A 308 -72.43 -18.27 -25.97
N THR A 309 -72.82 -17.45 -24.98
CA THR A 309 -74.22 -17.34 -24.55
C THR A 309 -75.09 -16.67 -25.60
N ASP A 310 -74.60 -15.59 -26.22
CA ASP A 310 -75.31 -14.88 -27.27
C ASP A 310 -75.52 -15.77 -28.50
N ARG A 311 -74.50 -16.55 -28.87
CA ARG A 311 -74.62 -17.54 -29.95
C ARG A 311 -75.69 -18.59 -29.64
N LYS A 312 -75.70 -19.15 -28.42
CA LYS A 312 -76.73 -20.12 -28.01
C LYS A 312 -78.13 -19.51 -28.02
N CYS A 313 -78.29 -18.27 -27.54
CA CYS A 313 -79.55 -17.54 -27.54
C CYS A 313 -80.04 -17.28 -28.97
N LEU A 314 -79.13 -16.83 -29.86
CA LEU A 314 -79.41 -16.59 -31.27
C LEU A 314 -79.85 -17.89 -31.97
N ASP A 315 -79.14 -19.00 -31.74
CA ASP A 315 -79.50 -20.32 -32.28
C ASP A 315 -80.88 -20.77 -31.78
N GLN A 316 -81.20 -20.55 -30.50
CA GLN A 316 -82.53 -20.84 -29.93
C GLN A 316 -83.63 -20.00 -30.57
N LEU A 317 -83.44 -18.67 -30.66
CA LEU A 317 -84.39 -17.76 -31.28
C LEU A 317 -84.60 -18.08 -32.76
N GLN A 318 -83.54 -18.45 -33.49
CA GLN A 318 -83.66 -18.88 -34.89
C GLN A 318 -84.50 -20.15 -35.03
N ASN A 319 -84.31 -21.14 -34.16
CA ASN A 319 -85.09 -22.37 -34.17
C ASN A 319 -86.55 -22.12 -33.82
N GLU A 320 -86.81 -21.27 -32.84
CA GLU A 320 -88.18 -20.87 -32.48
C GLU A 320 -88.85 -20.09 -33.61
N ASN A 321 -88.14 -19.17 -34.27
CA ASN A 321 -88.68 -18.42 -35.39
C ASN A 321 -89.07 -19.36 -36.54
N LYS A 322 -88.20 -20.31 -36.91
CA LYS A 322 -88.53 -21.35 -37.92
C LYS A 322 -89.75 -22.18 -37.52
N ARG A 323 -89.89 -22.54 -36.24
CA ARG A 323 -91.05 -23.26 -35.70
C ARG A 323 -92.33 -22.43 -35.83
N LEU A 324 -92.28 -21.16 -35.43
CA LEU A 324 -93.42 -20.24 -35.51
C LEU A 324 -93.83 -19.97 -36.96
N GLU A 325 -92.87 -19.81 -37.89
CA GLU A 325 -93.15 -19.69 -39.32
C GLU A 325 -93.84 -20.94 -39.88
N SER A 326 -93.40 -22.14 -39.47
CA SER A 326 -94.04 -23.40 -39.87
C SER A 326 -95.48 -23.47 -39.34
N GLN A 327 -95.70 -23.18 -38.06
CA GLN A 327 -97.03 -23.14 -37.45
C GLN A 327 -97.95 -22.11 -38.12
N LYS A 328 -97.42 -20.93 -38.45
CA LYS A 328 -98.14 -19.89 -39.20
C LYS A 328 -98.54 -20.40 -40.59
N ASN A 329 -97.64 -21.07 -41.30
CA ASN A 329 -97.92 -21.62 -42.63
C ASN A 329 -98.99 -22.72 -42.56
N ASP A 330 -98.90 -23.62 -41.59
CA ASP A 330 -99.90 -24.67 -41.36
C ASP A 330 -101.28 -24.07 -41.07
N LEU A 331 -101.33 -23.05 -40.20
CA LEU A 331 -102.56 -22.31 -39.89
C LEU A 331 -103.13 -21.61 -41.13
N MET A 332 -102.28 -20.98 -41.95
CA MET A 332 -102.70 -20.37 -43.22
C MET A 332 -103.26 -21.39 -44.20
N ILE A 333 -102.68 -22.59 -44.28
CA ILE A 333 -103.20 -23.69 -45.10
C ILE A 333 -104.56 -24.16 -44.57
N ALA A 334 -104.70 -24.31 -43.26
CA ALA A 334 -105.96 -24.68 -42.62
C ALA A 334 -107.07 -23.64 -42.91
N PHE A 335 -106.78 -22.34 -42.78
CA PHE A 335 -107.72 -21.28 -43.13
C PHE A 335 -108.14 -21.33 -44.60
N LYS A 336 -107.20 -21.53 -45.54
CA LYS A 336 -107.52 -21.67 -46.97
C LYS A 336 -108.44 -22.87 -47.24
N LYS A 337 -108.21 -24.00 -46.58
CA LYS A 337 -109.09 -25.18 -46.68
C LYS A 337 -110.48 -24.87 -46.11
N GLN A 338 -110.55 -24.19 -44.97
CA GLN A 338 -111.81 -23.80 -44.34
C GLN A 338 -112.63 -22.86 -45.23
N LEU A 339 -111.99 -21.90 -45.90
CA LEU A 339 -112.66 -21.02 -46.86
C LEU A 339 -113.27 -21.81 -48.03
N LYS A 340 -112.51 -22.76 -48.62
CA LYS A 340 -113.04 -23.63 -49.68
C LYS A 340 -114.21 -24.49 -49.21
N LEU A 341 -114.14 -25.01 -47.98
CA LEU A 341 -115.23 -25.77 -47.38
C LEU A 341 -116.49 -24.90 -47.23
N ILE A 342 -116.35 -23.65 -46.74
CA ILE A 342 -117.44 -22.69 -46.65
C ILE A 342 -118.08 -22.47 -48.04
N ASP A 343 -117.29 -22.31 -49.09
CA ASP A 343 -117.81 -22.12 -50.45
C ASP A 343 -118.60 -23.33 -50.96
N ILE A 344 -118.11 -24.55 -50.70
CA ILE A 344 -118.81 -25.79 -51.04
C ILE A 344 -120.12 -25.90 -50.27
N LEU A 345 -120.10 -25.65 -48.96
CA LEU A 345 -121.29 -25.70 -48.10
C LEU A 345 -122.35 -24.66 -48.52
N LYS A 346 -121.92 -23.45 -48.91
CA LYS A 346 -122.83 -22.42 -49.45
C LYS A 346 -123.51 -22.89 -50.74
N ARG A 347 -122.76 -23.49 -51.68
CA ARG A 347 -123.33 -24.08 -52.91
C ARG A 347 -124.28 -25.22 -52.61
N GLN A 348 -123.90 -26.13 -51.71
CA GLN A 348 -124.75 -27.23 -51.27
C GLN A 348 -126.04 -26.73 -50.64
N LYS A 349 -125.96 -25.72 -49.76
CA LYS A 349 -127.14 -25.06 -49.18
C LYS A 349 -128.05 -24.51 -50.27
N MET A 350 -127.51 -23.79 -51.25
CA MET A 350 -128.28 -23.26 -52.38
C MET A 350 -128.95 -24.38 -53.20
N HIS A 351 -128.24 -25.48 -53.50
CA HIS A 351 -128.83 -26.62 -54.22
C HIS A 351 -129.95 -27.29 -53.42
N ILE A 352 -129.78 -27.45 -52.11
CA ILE A 352 -130.81 -28.01 -51.23
C ILE A 352 -132.02 -27.09 -51.15
N GLU A 353 -131.82 -25.77 -51.01
CA GLU A 353 -132.91 -24.79 -51.01
C GLU A 353 -133.67 -24.80 -52.34
N ALA A 354 -132.97 -24.86 -53.47
CA ALA A 354 -133.60 -25.00 -54.78
C ALA A 354 -134.38 -26.32 -54.92
N ALA A 355 -133.82 -27.44 -54.45
CA ALA A 355 -134.50 -28.73 -54.46
C ALA A 355 -135.77 -28.72 -53.59
N LYS A 356 -135.72 -28.11 -52.39
CA LYS A 356 -136.90 -27.93 -51.52
C LYS A 356 -137.97 -27.03 -52.15
N MET A 357 -137.56 -25.96 -52.82
CA MET A 357 -138.50 -25.11 -53.55
C MET A 357 -139.15 -25.86 -54.71
N LEU A 358 -138.40 -26.72 -55.41
CA LEU A 358 -138.93 -27.61 -56.45
C LEU A 358 -139.90 -28.65 -55.88
N GLU A 359 -139.54 -29.31 -54.79
CA GLU A 359 -140.41 -30.25 -54.05
C GLU A 359 -141.72 -29.56 -53.63
N PHE A 360 -141.64 -28.33 -53.09
CA PHE A 360 -142.83 -27.53 -52.77
C PHE A 360 -143.68 -27.22 -54.00
N THR A 361 -143.07 -26.83 -55.13
CA THR A 361 -143.83 -26.60 -56.37
C THR A 361 -144.44 -27.88 -56.94
N GLU A 362 -143.78 -29.02 -56.79
CA GLU A 362 -144.28 -30.33 -57.21
C GLU A 362 -145.48 -30.75 -56.35
N GLU A 363 -145.39 -30.60 -55.02
CA GLU A 363 -146.50 -30.84 -54.10
C GLU A 363 -147.73 -29.96 -54.40
N GLU A 364 -147.54 -28.66 -54.64
CA GLU A 364 -148.62 -27.75 -55.02
C GLU A 364 -149.23 -28.12 -56.39
N PHE A 365 -148.41 -28.55 -57.35
CA PHE A 365 -148.87 -29.03 -58.65
C PHE A 365 -149.69 -30.32 -58.53
N ILE A 366 -149.24 -31.29 -57.72
CA ILE A 366 -150.00 -32.52 -57.44
C ILE A 366 -151.32 -32.20 -56.76
N ARG A 367 -151.34 -31.31 -55.74
CA ARG A 367 -152.59 -30.86 -55.12
C ARG A 367 -153.55 -30.20 -56.12
N ALA A 368 -153.04 -29.41 -57.06
CA ALA A 368 -153.86 -28.81 -58.11
C ALA A 368 -154.44 -29.85 -59.08
N LEU A 369 -153.73 -30.96 -59.34
CA LEU A 369 -154.26 -32.09 -60.12
C LEU A 369 -155.31 -32.89 -59.35
N ASP A 370 -155.09 -33.15 -58.06
CA ASP A 370 -156.04 -33.87 -57.20
C ASP A 370 -157.33 -33.07 -56.91
N TRP A 371 -157.29 -31.74 -57.08
CA TRP A 371 -158.46 -30.86 -56.99
C TRP A 371 -159.56 -31.22 -58.01
N ASN A 372 -159.20 -31.80 -59.15
CA ASN A 372 -160.18 -32.22 -60.18
C ASN A 372 -160.72 -33.65 -59.99
N ASN A 373 -160.22 -34.41 -59.01
CA ASN A 373 -160.69 -35.78 -58.69
C ASN A 373 -161.57 -35.85 -57.43
N THR A 374 -161.99 -34.70 -56.89
CA THR A 374 -162.98 -34.58 -55.80
C THR A 374 -164.25 -33.82 -56.22
N THR A 375 -164.74 -34.10 -57.43
CA THR A 375 -166.14 -33.95 -57.84
C THR A 375 -166.59 -35.26 -58.47
#